data_AF-A0A371B9N7-F1
#
_entry.id   AF-A0A371B9N7-F1
#
_cell.length_a   1.000
_cell.length_b   1.000
_cell.length_c   1.000
_cell.angle_alpha   90.00
_cell.angle_beta   90.00
_cell.angle_gamma   90.00
#
_symmetry.space_group_name_H-M   'P 1'
#
loop_
_entity.id
_entity.type
_entity.pdbx_description
1 polymer ?
#
loop_
_entity_poly.entity_id
_entity_poly.type
_entity_poly.pdbx_seq_one_letter_code
_entity_poly.pdbx_strand_id
1 'polypeptide(L)' 'MEDAMPTQSQRLPERFPVGTKYVIEGRPGQVPTRFIEFPDGTRLKLPKRPAPQKSAPAGRRTRIKGKRGH' A
#
# COMPACT_ATOMS: atom_id res chain seq x y z
N MET A 1 -10.03 -27.58 0.55
CA MET A 1 -9.09 -26.76 -0.26
C MET A 1 -9.30 -25.31 0.16
N GLU A 2 -8.87 -25.01 1.38
CA GLU A 2 -9.08 -23.70 2.00
C GLU A 2 -8.08 -22.69 1.44
N ASP A 3 -8.55 -21.81 0.56
CA ASP A 3 -7.84 -20.61 0.11
C ASP A 3 -7.80 -19.63 1.30
N ALA A 4 -6.80 -19.81 2.17
CA ALA A 4 -6.61 -19.02 3.37
C ALA A 4 -6.20 -17.59 2.99
N MET A 5 -7.20 -16.75 2.74
CA MET A 5 -7.06 -15.29 2.70
C MET A 5 -6.45 -14.85 4.04
N PRO A 6 -5.21 -14.33 4.10
CA PRO A 6 -4.64 -13.90 5.37
C PRO A 6 -5.40 -12.67 5.86
N THR A 7 -6.32 -12.90 6.79
CA THR A 7 -7.08 -11.90 7.54
C THR A 7 -6.13 -11.04 8.37
N GLN A 8 -5.65 -9.94 7.77
CA GLN A 8 -5.25 -8.64 8.32
C GLN A 8 -4.41 -8.53 9.62
N SER A 9 -3.89 -9.61 10.21
CA SER A 9 -3.10 -9.55 11.45
C SER A 9 -2.11 -10.72 11.65
N GLN A 10 -1.89 -11.55 10.62
CA GLN A 10 -0.72 -12.41 10.61
C GLN A 10 0.45 -11.60 10.08
N ARG A 11 1.31 -11.15 11.00
CA ARG A 11 2.54 -10.42 10.73
C ARG A 11 3.30 -11.15 9.61
N LEU A 12 3.51 -10.48 8.48
CA LEU A 12 4.36 -11.03 7.42
C LEU A 12 5.72 -11.40 8.04
N PRO A 13 6.34 -12.51 7.60
CA PRO A 13 7.64 -12.89 8.13
C PRO A 13 8.62 -11.72 8.00
N GLU A 14 9.39 -11.47 9.06
CA GLU A 14 10.36 -10.37 9.10
C GLU A 14 11.44 -10.52 8.01
N ARG A 15 11.65 -11.74 7.52
CA ARG A 15 12.56 -12.07 6.44
C ARG A 15 11.90 -13.00 5.44
N PHE A 16 12.01 -12.66 4.16
CA PHE A 16 11.62 -13.53 3.06
C PHE A 16 12.81 -14.38 2.61
N PRO A 17 12.58 -15.63 2.14
CA PRO A 17 13.61 -16.43 1.52
C PRO A 17 14.27 -15.70 0.34
N VAL A 18 15.58 -15.92 0.15
CA VAL A 18 16.31 -15.40 -1.02
C VAL A 18 15.64 -15.92 -2.29
N GLY A 19 15.35 -15.03 -3.24
CA GLY A 19 14.62 -15.35 -4.47
C GLY A 19 13.12 -15.01 -4.42
N THR A 20 12.60 -14.57 -3.28
CA THR A 20 11.23 -14.03 -3.19
C THR A 20 11.12 -12.72 -3.96
N LYS A 21 10.08 -12.57 -4.78
CA LYS A 21 9.81 -11.39 -5.59
C LYS A 21 8.51 -10.74 -5.15
N TYR A 22 8.46 -9.42 -5.23
CA TYR A 22 7.23 -8.64 -5.13
C TYR A 22 6.81 -8.20 -6.53
N VAL A 23 5.69 -8.73 -7.00
CA VAL A 23 5.21 -8.51 -8.37
C VAL A 23 4.01 -7.58 -8.36
N ILE A 24 4.06 -6.55 -9.21
CA ILE A 24 2.94 -5.68 -9.51
C ILE A 24 2.61 -5.87 -10.99
N GLU A 25 1.39 -6.31 -11.28
CA GLU A 25 0.88 -6.42 -12.63
C GLU A 25 -0.27 -5.42 -12.82
N GLY A 26 -0.17 -4.58 -13.82
CA GLY A 26 -1.20 -3.59 -14.09
C GLY A 26 -1.04 -2.92 -15.44
N ARG A 27 -2.16 -2.43 -15.95
CA ARG A 27 -2.20 -1.54 -17.12
C ARG A 27 -2.42 -0.10 -16.64
N PRO A 28 -1.93 0.91 -17.37
CA PRO A 28 -2.26 2.31 -17.08
C PRO A 28 -3.79 2.50 -16.95
N GLY A 29 -4.23 3.17 -15.89
CA GLY A 29 -5.66 3.42 -15.62
C GLY A 29 -6.42 2.30 -14.92
N GLN A 30 -5.79 1.17 -14.58
CA GLN A 30 -6.42 0.07 -13.82
C GLN A 30 -5.79 -0.11 -12.44
N VAL A 31 -6.56 -0.64 -11.49
CA VAL A 31 -6.04 -1.00 -10.16
C VAL A 31 -5.07 -2.18 -10.35
N PRO A 32 -3.78 -2.04 -10.03
CA PRO A 32 -2.81 -3.10 -10.26
C PRO A 32 -3.04 -4.28 -9.30
N THR A 33 -2.93 -5.49 -9.84
CA THR A 33 -2.85 -6.75 -9.08
C THR A 33 -1.45 -6.87 -8.48
N ARG A 34 -1.36 -7.38 -7.26
CA ARG A 34 -0.10 -7.50 -6.53
C ARG A 34 -0.01 -8.85 -5.85
N PHE A 35 1.16 -9.45 -5.89
CA PHE A 35 1.42 -10.71 -5.21
C PHE A 35 2.90 -10.85 -4.87
N ILE A 36 3.18 -11.70 -3.90
CA ILE A 36 4.52 -12.17 -3.59
C ILE A 36 4.69 -13.51 -4.31
N GLU A 37 5.79 -13.67 -5.06
CA GLU A 37 6.21 -14.94 -5.65
C GLU A 37 7.38 -15.48 -4.83
N PHE A 38 7.20 -16.61 -4.18
CA PHE A 38 8.23 -17.32 -3.43
C PHE A 38 9.14 -18.11 -4.38
N PRO A 39 10.38 -18.46 -3.96
CA PRO A 39 11.32 -19.18 -4.82
C PRO A 39 10.86 -20.59 -5.23
N ASP A 40 9.91 -21.18 -4.51
CA ASP A 40 9.25 -22.44 -4.83
C ASP A 40 8.14 -22.29 -5.89
N GLY A 41 7.87 -21.07 -6.37
CA GLY A 41 6.80 -20.75 -7.31
C GLY A 41 5.45 -20.45 -6.66
N THR A 42 5.34 -20.56 -5.33
CA THR A 42 4.11 -20.23 -4.59
C THR A 42 3.80 -18.74 -4.71
N ARG A 43 2.52 -18.40 -4.93
CA ARG A 43 2.06 -17.00 -5.07
C ARG A 43 1.09 -16.61 -3.98
N LEU A 44 1.41 -15.55 -3.24
CA LEU A 44 0.56 -14.97 -2.21
C LEU A 44 -0.05 -13.65 -2.72
N LYS A 45 -1.37 -13.63 -2.93
CA LYS A 45 -2.10 -12.43 -3.37
C LYS A 45 -2.14 -11.40 -2.24
N LEU A 46 -1.75 -10.18 -2.56
CA LEU A 46 -1.79 -9.08 -1.61
C LEU A 46 -3.10 -8.29 -1.74
N PRO A 47 -3.61 -7.75 -0.62
CA PRO A 47 -4.81 -6.93 -0.65
C PRO A 47 -4.58 -5.70 -1.54
N LYS A 48 -5.66 -5.26 -2.20
CA LYS A 48 -5.64 -4.02 -2.98
C LYS A 48 -5.25 -2.89 -2.04
N ARG A 49 -4.22 -2.10 -2.41
CA ARG A 49 -3.85 -0.92 -1.62
C ARG A 49 -5.11 -0.04 -1.51
N PRO A 50 -5.49 0.41 -0.32
CA PRO A 50 -6.54 1.42 -0.21
C PRO A 50 -6.14 2.60 -1.09
N ALA A 51 -7.11 3.17 -1.81
CA ALA A 51 -6.89 4.39 -2.56
C ALA A 51 -6.17 5.38 -1.64
N PRO A 52 -5.19 6.16 -2.15
CA PRO A 52 -4.51 7.14 -1.32
C PRO A 52 -5.60 7.95 -0.61
N GLN A 53 -5.70 7.78 0.71
CA GLN A 53 -6.58 8.62 1.50
C GLN A 53 -6.11 10.03 1.17
N LYS A 54 -7.03 10.87 0.70
CA LYS A 54 -6.75 12.28 0.45
C LYS A 54 -6.11 12.78 1.75
N SER A 55 -4.79 12.89 1.80
CA SER A 55 -4.12 13.63 2.84
C SER A 55 -4.79 14.98 2.78
N ALA A 56 -5.39 15.39 3.90
CA ALA A 56 -6.10 16.66 3.99
C ALA A 56 -5.28 17.72 3.24
N PRO A 57 -5.90 18.51 2.35
CA PRO A 57 -5.17 19.40 1.45
C PRO A 57 -4.14 20.15 2.29
N ALA A 58 -2.86 19.99 1.92
CA ALA A 58 -1.71 20.52 2.64
C ALA A 58 -2.10 21.89 3.19
N GLY A 59 -2.21 21.96 4.51
CA GLY A 59 -2.96 22.99 5.21
C GLY A 59 -2.71 24.34 4.58
N ARG A 60 -3.80 25.00 4.16
CA ARG A 60 -3.83 26.43 3.87
C ARG A 60 -3.14 27.10 5.06
N ARG A 61 -1.85 27.43 4.94
CA ARG A 61 -1.15 28.33 5.87
C ARG A 61 -1.93 29.62 5.79
N THR A 62 -2.93 29.77 6.66
CA THR A 62 -3.59 31.05 6.88
C THR A 62 -2.50 31.94 7.42
N ARG A 63 -1.89 32.69 6.51
CA ARG A 63 -1.02 33.82 6.82
C ARG A 63 -1.88 34.73 7.69
N ILE A 64 -1.67 34.65 9.00
CA ILE A 64 -2.33 35.52 9.96
C ILE A 64 -1.85 36.91 9.56
N LYS A 65 -2.69 37.65 8.85
CA LYS A 65 -2.43 39.03 8.46
C LYS A 65 -2.51 39.83 9.74
N GLY A 66 -1.35 40.04 10.36
CA GLY A 66 -1.20 40.90 11.54
C GLY A 66 -1.92 42.22 11.29
N LYS A 67 -2.87 42.52 12.18
CA LYS A 67 -3.62 43.77 12.21
C LYS A 67 -2.66 44.95 12.32
N ARG A 68 -2.95 45.98 11.53
CA ARG A 68 -2.46 47.36 11.72
C ARG A 68 -3.11 47.95 12.99
N GLY A 69 -2.36 48.77 13.73
CA GLY A 69 -2.77 49.58 14.91
C GLY A 69 -1.70 49.46 16.00
N HIS A 70 -1.10 50.52 16.55
CA HIS A 70 -1.48 51.93 16.77
C HIS A 70 -0.33 52.88 16.41
#